data_AF-A0A9C7Z6S4-F1
#
_entry.id   AF-A0A9C7Z6S4-F1
#
_cell.length_a   1.000
_cell.length_b   1.000
_cell.length_c   1.000
_cell.angle_alpha   90.00
_cell.angle_beta   90.00
_cell.angle_gamma   90.00
#
_symmetry.space_group_name_H-M   'P 1'
#
loop_
_entity.id
_entity.type
_entity.pdbx_description
1 polymer ?
#
loop_
_entity_poly.entity_id
_entity_poly.type
_entity_poly.pdbx_seq_one_letter_code
_entity_poly.pdbx_strand_id
1 'polypeptide(L)' 'MNTRILIVDDEEWVCTLVGRYLEQAGYDVATAHDGE' A
#
# COMPACT_ATOMS: atom_id res chain seq x y z
N MET A 1 -3.29 -1.02 18.10
CA MET A 1 -2.12 -1.19 17.21
C MET A 1 -2.67 -1.44 15.83
N ASN A 2 -2.43 -0.56 14.86
CA ASN A 2 -2.81 -0.82 13.48
C ASN A 2 -1.70 -1.64 12.83
N THR A 3 -2.06 -2.74 12.18
CA THR A 3 -1.12 -3.50 11.36
C THR A 3 -0.67 -2.62 10.21
N ARG A 4 0.65 -2.46 10.05
CA ARG A 4 1.26 -1.69 8.97
C ARG A 4 1.63 -2.62 7.81
N ILE A 5 1.29 -2.21 6.59
CA ILE A 5 1.51 -2.97 5.35
C ILE A 5 2.32 -2.11 4.37
N LEU A 6 3.37 -2.70 3.77
CA LEU A 6 4.10 -2.11 2.65
C LEU A 6 3.67 -2.83 1.36
N ILE A 7 3.20 -2.06 0.39
CA ILE A 7 2.91 -2.53 -0.97
C ILE A 7 4.12 -2.18 -1.84
N VAL A 8 4.64 -3.15 -2.58
CA VAL A 8 5.75 -2.95 -3.52
C VAL A 8 5.29 -3.42 -4.88
N ASP A 9 5.10 -2.48 -5.81
CA ASP A 9 4.69 -2.75 -7.19
C ASP A 9 5.14 -1.58 -8.07
N ASP A 10 5.74 -1.89 -9.23
CA ASP A 10 6.24 -0.90 -10.20
C ASP A 10 5.10 -0.14 -10.90
N GLU A 11 3.88 -0.69 -10.88
CA GLU A 11 2.69 -0.02 -11.36
C GLU A 11 2.01 0.82 -10.25
N GLU A 12 2.25 2.14 -10.24
CA GLU A 12 1.69 3.07 -9.23
C GLU A 12 0.15 2.97 -9.07
N TRP A 13 -0.57 2.68 -10.15
CA TRP A 13 -2.03 2.58 -10.13
C TRP A 13 -2.50 1.34 -9.36
N VAL A 14 -1.75 0.24 -9.39
CA VAL A 14 -2.00 -0.99 -8.61
C VAL A 14 -1.80 -0.70 -7.13
N CYS A 15 -0.67 -0.08 -6.78
CA CYS A 15 -0.38 0.37 -5.41
C CYS A 15 -1.52 1.24 -4.85
N THR A 16 -1.99 2.20 -5.64
CA THR A 16 -3.09 3.10 -5.26
C THR A 16 -4.40 2.35 -5.04
N LEU A 17 -4.75 1.45 -5.95
CA LEU A 17 -5.99 0.67 -5.86
C LEU A 17 -6.00 -0.22 -4.63
N VAL A 18 -4.94 -1.00 -4.42
CA VAL A 18 -4.81 -1.93 -3.30
C VAL A 18 -4.70 -1.17 -1.97
N GLY A 19 -3.94 -0.07 -1.95
CA GLY A 19 -3.78 0.78 -0.77
C GLY A 19 -5.13 1.29 -0.25
N ARG A 20 -6.00 1.78 -1.14
CA ARG A 20 -7.35 2.24 -0.75
C ARG A 20 -8.19 1.16 -0.09
N TYR A 21 -8.15 -0.08 -0.60
CA TYR A 21 -8.88 -1.18 0.03
C TYR A 21 -8.33 -1.54 1.41
N LEU A 22 -7.01 -1.51 1.58
CA LEU A 22 -6.36 -1.81 2.86
C LEU A 22 -6.59 -0.69 3.89
N GLU A 23 -6.51 0.58 3.48
CA GLU A 23 -6.85 1.72 4.33
C GLU A 23 -8.32 1.66 4.77
N GLN A 24 -9.25 1.34 3.86
CA GLN A 24 -10.67 1.16 4.19
C GLN A 24 -10.90 0.00 5.17
N ALA A 25 -10.06 -1.03 5.12
CA ALA A 25 -10.06 -2.13 6.08
C ALA A 25 -9.39 -1.80 7.43
N GLY A 26 -8.85 -0.59 7.59
CA GLY A 26 -8.26 -0.09 8.84
C GLY A 26 -6.75 -0.33 8.99
N TYR A 27 -6.05 -0.68 7.91
CA TYR A 27 -4.60 -0.85 7.92
C TYR A 27 -3.88 0.50 7.74
N ASP A 28 -2.66 0.59 8.26
CA ASP A 28 -1.72 1.67 7.93
C ASP A 28 -0.90 1.20 6.71
N VAL A 29 -0.92 1.96 5.62
CA VAL A 29 -0.37 1.53 4.33
C VAL A 29 0.78 2.45 3.90
N ALA A 30 1.87 1.84 3.45
CA ALA A 30 2.95 2.50 2.72
C ALA A 30 3.10 1.85 1.33
N THR A 31 3.57 2.62 0.36
CA THR A 31 3.85 2.13 -1.00
C THR A 31 5.29 2.39 -1.37
N ALA A 32 5.89 1.47 -2.12
CA ALA A 32 7.16 1.64 -2.81
C ALA A 32 6.99 1.21 -4.26
N HIS A 33 7.57 1.97 -5.19
CA HIS A 33 7.44 1.74 -6.63
C HIS A 33 8.76 1.23 -7.25
N ASP A 34 9.81 1.24 -6.45
CA ASP A 34 11.16 0.83 -6.79
C ASP A 34 11.90 0.36 -5.51
N GLY A 35 13.19 0.09 -5.65
CA GLY A 35 14.07 -0.37 -4.57
C GLY A 35 15.10 0.66 -4.11
N GLU A 36 14.90 1.96 -4.35
CA GLU A 36 15.81 3.03 -3.88
C GLU A 36 15.54 3.45 -2.42
#